data_AF-A0A7K4CK79-F1
#
_entry.id   AF-A0A7K4CK79-F1
#
_cell.length_a   1.000
_cell.length_b   1.000
_cell.length_c   1.000
_cell.angle_alpha   90.00
_cell.angle_beta   90.00
_cell.angle_gamma   90.00
#
_symmetry.space_group_name_H-M   'P 1'
#
loop_
_entity.id
_entity.type
_entity.pdbx_description
1 polymer ?
#
loop_
_entity_poly.entity_id
_entity_poly.type
_entity_poly.pdbx_seq_one_letter_code
_entity_poly.pdbx_strand_id
1 'polypeptide(L)' 'AHAIKPAIDEALRCRKSGEAKTIFISLSGHGHFDLAAYDQFNDGKLVDYEYPAELVKQSLAKLPKV' A
#
# COMPACT_ATOMS: atom_id res chain seq x y z
N ALA A 1 -2.08 4.17 1.61
CA ALA A 1 -3.40 3.76 2.15
C ALA A 1 -3.90 2.41 1.58
N HIS A 2 -3.02 1.41 1.45
CA HIS A 2 -3.28 0.21 0.65
C HIS A 2 -4.36 -0.73 1.22
N ALA A 3 -4.58 -0.75 2.54
CA ALA A 3 -5.66 -1.54 3.15
C ALA A 3 -7.04 -0.84 3.10
N ILE A 4 -7.07 0.49 2.95
CA ILE A 4 -8.32 1.26 2.92
C ILE A 4 -9.04 1.08 1.58
N LYS A 5 -8.29 1.09 0.47
CA LYS A 5 -8.84 0.92 -0.88
C LYS A 5 -9.67 -0.38 -1.03
N PRO A 6 -9.16 -1.59 -0.74
CA PRO A 6 -9.94 -2.82 -0.86
C PRO A 6 -11.11 -2.86 0.12
N ALA A 7 -11.01 -2.24 1.30
CA ALA A 7 -12.13 -2.13 2.24
C ALA A 7 -13.27 -1.26 1.68
N ILE A 8 -12.94 -0.14 1.00
CA ILE A 8 -13.92 0.67 0.27
C ILE A 8 -14.55 -0.14 -0.85
N ASP A 9 -13.74 -0.84 -1.65
CA ASP A 9 -14.24 -1.64 -2.77
C ASP A 9 -15.19 -2.76 -2.30
N GLU A 10 -14.87 -3.40 -1.17
CA GLU A 10 -15.74 -4.41 -0.54
C GLU A 10 -17.03 -3.80 0.01
N ALA A 11 -16.96 -2.61 0.63
CA ALA A 11 -18.15 -1.90 1.09
C ALA A 11 -19.07 -1.53 -0.08
N LEU A 12 -18.51 -1.10 -1.21
CA LEU A 12 -19.25 -0.83 -2.44
C LEU A 12 -19.90 -2.10 -3.01
N ARG A 13 -19.22 -3.25 -2.91
CA ARG A 13 -19.78 -4.55 -3.31
C ARG A 13 -20.96 -4.94 -2.42
N CYS A 14 -20.81 -4.84 -1.10
CA CYS A 14 -21.87 -5.10 -0.13
C CYS A 14 -23.11 -4.23 -0.38
N ARG A 15 -22.90 -2.94 -0.69
CA ARG A 15 -24.00 -2.04 -1.06
C ARG A 15 -24.73 -2.48 -2.32
N LYS A 16 -24.02 -2.98 -3.33
CA LYS A 16 -24.63 -3.47 -4.59
C LYS A 16 -25.36 -4.80 -4.40
N SER A 17 -24.85 -5.69 -3.55
CA SER A 17 -25.45 -7.00 -3.30
C SER A 17 -26.56 -6.97 -2.24
N GLY A 18 -26.62 -5.91 -1.42
CA GLY A 18 -27.50 -5.85 -0.24
C GLY A 18 -27.02 -6.71 0.93
N GLU A 19 -25.81 -7.25 0.86
CA GLU A 19 -25.24 -8.13 1.90
C GLU A 19 -24.63 -7.30 3.03
N ALA A 20 -24.98 -7.59 4.28
CA ALA A 20 -24.39 -6.95 5.45
C ALA A 20 -23.12 -7.70 5.88
N LYS A 21 -21.96 -7.01 5.86
CA LYS A 21 -20.68 -7.54 6.33
C LYS A 21 -19.98 -6.58 7.27
N THR A 22 -19.26 -7.16 8.23
CA THR A 22 -18.25 -6.43 9.02
C THR A 22 -16.92 -6.46 8.27
N ILE A 23 -16.37 -5.29 7.99
CA ILE A 23 -15.07 -5.14 7.30
C ILE A 23 -14.07 -4.62 8.33
N PHE A 24 -13.08 -5.45 8.66
CA PHE A 24 -11.97 -5.05 9.52
C PHE A 24 -10.77 -4.60 8.67
N ILE A 25 -10.13 -3.52 9.09
CA ILE A 25 -8.85 -3.07 8.52
C ILE A 25 -7.82 -2.90 9.63
N SER A 26 -6.58 -3.24 9.32
CA SER A 26 -5.43 -2.85 10.15
C SER A 26 -5.02 -1.43 9.76
N LEU A 27 -5.42 -0.44 10.56
CA LEU A 27 -4.94 0.93 10.42
C LEU A 27 -3.57 1.03 11.09
N SER A 28 -2.52 0.82 10.29
CA SER A 28 -1.15 0.63 10.79
C SER A 28 -0.45 1.90 11.30
N GLY A 29 -1.02 3.10 11.09
CA GLY A 29 -0.40 4.36 11.47
C GLY A 29 -1.14 5.58 10.92
N HIS A 30 -0.57 6.77 11.14
CA HIS A 30 -1.09 8.05 10.66
C HIS A 30 -0.19 8.65 9.55
N GLY A 31 -0.77 9.48 8.68
CA GLY A 31 -0.06 10.11 7.57
C GLY A 31 0.60 11.47 7.88
N HIS A 32 0.70 11.89 9.15
CA HIS A 32 1.11 13.25 9.52
C HIS A 32 2.50 13.65 8.98
N PHE A 33 3.43 12.69 8.89
CA PHE A 33 4.79 12.92 8.37
C PHE A 33 4.94 12.50 6.90
N ASP A 34 3.88 11.98 6.27
CA ASP A 34 3.88 11.53 4.88
C ASP A 34 3.26 12.57 3.93
N LEU A 35 2.96 13.78 4.42
CA LEU A 35 2.28 14.85 3.65
C LEU A 35 2.99 15.17 2.33
N ALA A 36 4.33 15.20 2.31
CA ALA A 36 5.09 15.42 1.08
C ALA A 36 4.85 14.31 0.02
N ALA A 37 4.66 13.06 0.45
CA ALA A 37 4.34 11.96 -0.46
C ALA A 37 2.89 12.07 -0.98
N TYR A 38 1.95 12.54 -0.15
CA TYR A 38 0.59 12.84 -0.59
C TYR A 38 0.57 13.97 -1.63
N ASP A 39 1.32 15.05 -1.41
CA ASP A 39 1.42 16.16 -2.36
C ASP A 39 2.00 15.68 -3.70
N GLN A 40 3.09 14.92 -3.68
CA GLN A 40 3.66 14.33 -4.89
C GLN A 40 2.68 13.42 -5.63
N PHE A 41 1.93 12.60 -4.91
CA PHE A 41 0.92 11.73 -5.52
C PHE A 41 -0.20 12.54 -6.17
N ASN A 42 -0.75 13.53 -5.46
CA ASN A 42 -1.85 14.38 -5.93
C ASN A 42 -1.43 15.26 -7.11
N ASP A 43 -0.18 15.72 -7.14
CA ASP A 43 0.41 16.47 -8.24
C ASP A 43 0.83 15.58 -9.43
N GLY A 44 0.68 14.25 -9.33
CA GLY A 44 1.11 13.30 -10.36
C GLY A 44 2.64 13.21 -10.53
N LYS A 45 3.41 13.64 -9.53
CA LYS A 45 4.88 13.65 -9.50
C LYS A 45 5.49 12.44 -8.81
N LEU A 46 4.69 11.66 -8.08
CA LEU A 46 5.17 10.46 -7.39
C LEU A 46 5.56 9.41 -8.43
N VAL A 47 6.84 9.03 -8.43
CA VAL A 47 7.39 8.03 -9.36
C VAL A 47 7.21 6.65 -8.78
N ASP A 48 6.62 5.75 -9.56
CA ASP A 48 6.64 4.32 -9.26
C ASP A 48 8.01 3.76 -9.59
N TYR A 49 8.85 3.66 -8.57
CA TYR A 49 10.23 3.21 -8.70
C TYR A 49 10.34 1.73 -8.34
N GLU A 50 10.58 0.91 -9.36
CA GLU A 50 10.91 -0.49 -9.17
C GLU A 50 12.40 -0.62 -8.80
N TYR A 51 12.67 -1.19 -7.62
CA TYR A 51 14.04 -1.35 -7.14
C TYR A 51 14.82 -2.35 -8.02
N PRO A 52 16.04 -2.02 -8.50
CA PRO A 52 16.76 -2.87 -9.46
C PRO A 52 17.00 -4.28 -8.94
N ALA A 53 16.59 -5.28 -9.74
CA ALA A 53 16.76 -6.69 -9.41
C ALA A 53 18.22 -7.08 -9.13
N GLU A 54 19.18 -6.45 -9.80
CA GLU A 54 20.60 -6.71 -9.56
C GLU A 54 21.07 -6.27 -8.16
N LEU A 55 20.54 -5.15 -7.63
CA LEU A 55 20.85 -4.72 -6.27
C LEU A 55 20.21 -5.65 -5.22
N VAL A 56 19.03 -6.20 -5.52
CA VAL A 56 18.41 -7.25 -4.70
C VAL A 56 19.31 -8.48 -4.66
N LYS A 57 19.74 -9.00 -5.82
CA LYS A 57 20.65 -10.16 -5.92
C LYS A 57 21.97 -9.94 -5.16
N GLN A 58 22.59 -8.77 -5.33
CA GLN A 58 23.82 -8.41 -4.63
C GLN A 58 23.63 -8.40 -3.10
N SER A 59 22.48 -7.91 -2.62
CA SER A 59 22.16 -7.88 -1.19
C SER A 59 21.93 -9.29 -0.63
N LEU A 60 21.19 -10.13 -1.37
CA LEU A 60 20.95 -11.54 -0.99
C LEU A 60 22.23 -12.36 -0.92
N ALA A 61 23.21 -12.09 -1.81
CA ALA A 61 24.49 -12.78 -1.82
C ALA A 61 25.34 -12.54 -0.54
N LYS A 62 25.04 -11.48 0.22
CA LYS A 62 25.73 -11.13 1.48
C LYS A 62 25.11 -11.77 2.71
N LEU A 63 23.98 -12.46 2.56
CA LEU A 63 23.33 -13.13 3.68
C LEU A 63 24.19 -14.30 4.19
N PRO A 64 24.26 -14.53 5.52
CA PRO A 64 24.95 -15.68 6.06
C PRO A 64 24.29 -16.98 5.58
N LYS A 65 25.12 -17.98 5.27
CA LYS A 65 24.64 -19.34 5.00
C LYS A 65 24.33 -19.99 6.33
N VAL A 66 23.06 -20.28 6.57
CA VAL A 66 22.55 -21.12 7.66
C VAL A 66 22.41 -22.56 7.21
#